data_AF-A0A6G2TY53-F1
#
_entry.id   AF-A0A6G2TY53-F1
#
_cell.length_a   1.000
_cell.length_b   1.000
_cell.length_c   1.000
_cell.angle_alpha   90.00
_cell.angle_beta   90.00
_cell.angle_gamma   90.00
#
_symmetry.space_group_name_H-M   'P 1'
#
loop_
_entity.id
_entity.type
_entity.pdbx_description
1 polymer ?
#
loop_
_entity_poly.entity_id
_entity_poly.type
_entity_poly.pdbx_seq_one_letter_code
_entity_poly.pdbx_strand_id
1 'polypeptide(L)'
;MTLGLTMALDQLTLRATQRAEYLADSLAARAGSTEAAVGLTDRLLVAHSAESALLREANAGQVVRGKRAARAEAWRGLWERLAAHMDSIPEGEHERQRRLGALRGHSVDSTHPPTHLRRASLLAGAPVPAAVHAEAGRQAAIAAELAGSRERLARFALQL
;
A
#
# COMPACT_ATOMS: atom_id res chain seq x y z
N MET A 1 36.64 -16.57 -13.51
CA MET A 1 36.55 -16.62 -12.02
C MET A 1 35.83 -15.41 -11.44
N THR A 2 36.14 -14.18 -11.86
CA THR A 2 35.50 -12.96 -11.37
C THR A 2 33.99 -12.91 -11.61
N LEU A 3 33.51 -13.29 -12.79
CA LEU A 3 32.07 -13.31 -13.11
C LEU A 3 31.24 -14.22 -12.20
N GLY A 4 31.76 -15.41 -11.86
CA GLY A 4 31.07 -16.36 -10.98
C GLY A 4 30.95 -15.85 -9.54
N LEU A 5 31.97 -15.15 -9.04
CA LEU A 5 31.92 -14.52 -7.72
C LEU A 5 30.91 -13.38 -7.68
N THR A 6 30.88 -12.53 -8.71
CA THR A 6 29.91 -11.43 -8.81
C THR A 6 28.47 -11.96 -8.86
N MET A 7 28.20 -13.00 -9.66
CA MET A 7 26.87 -13.62 -9.72
C MET A 7 26.45 -14.23 -8.37
N ALA A 8 27.39 -14.84 -7.64
CA ALA A 8 27.11 -15.41 -6.32
C ALA A 8 26.79 -14.32 -5.28
N LEU A 9 27.56 -13.23 -5.26
CA LEU A 9 27.31 -12.09 -4.36
C LEU A 9 25.99 -11.39 -4.68
N ASP A 10 25.67 -11.25 -5.96
CA ASP A 10 24.40 -10.68 -6.42
C ASP A 10 23.21 -11.55 -5.96
N GLN A 11 23.28 -12.87 -6.16
CA GLN A 11 22.26 -13.80 -5.67
C GLN A 11 22.10 -13.77 -4.15
N LEU A 12 23.20 -13.74 -3.39
CA LEU A 12 23.14 -13.67 -1.92
C LEU A 12 22.49 -12.36 -1.46
N THR A 13 22.82 -11.25 -2.12
CA THR A 13 22.24 -9.93 -1.83
C THR A 13 20.75 -9.92 -2.14
N LEU A 14 20.34 -10.44 -3.30
CA LEU A 14 18.93 -10.59 -3.68
C LEU A 14 18.15 -11.45 -2.66
N ARG A 15 18.71 -12.58 -2.23
CA ARG A 15 18.06 -13.44 -1.22
C ARG A 15 17.97 -12.77 0.14
N ALA A 16 18.97 -11.99 0.53
CA ALA A 16 18.93 -11.21 1.77
C ALA A 16 17.82 -10.16 1.72
N THR A 17 17.68 -9.43 0.61
CA THR A 17 16.58 -8.47 0.38
C THR A 17 15.21 -9.16 0.41
N GLN A 18 15.06 -10.29 -0.29
CA GLN A 18 13.82 -11.07 -0.26
C GLN A 18 13.46 -11.56 1.14
N ARG A 19 14.43 -12.01 1.93
CA ARG A 19 14.22 -12.42 3.33
C ARG A 19 13.79 -11.25 4.20
N ALA A 20 14.32 -10.05 3.96
CA ALA A 20 13.93 -8.84 4.69
C ALA A 20 12.44 -8.52 4.50
N GLU A 21 11.89 -8.73 3.30
CA GLU A 21 10.45 -8.56 3.03
C GLU A 21 9.58 -9.51 3.87
N TYR A 22 9.92 -10.80 3.93
CA TYR A 22 9.19 -11.76 4.78
C TYR A 22 9.33 -11.44 6.27
N LEU A 23 10.49 -10.94 6.70
CA LEU A 23 10.68 -10.48 8.08
C LEU A 23 9.84 -9.24 8.38
N ALA A 24 9.73 -8.30 7.44
CA ALA A 24 8.87 -7.13 7.55
C ALA A 24 7.40 -7.56 7.65
N ASP A 25 6.96 -8.54 6.86
CA ASP A 25 5.60 -9.11 6.94
C ASP A 25 5.34 -9.75 8.31
N SER A 26 6.29 -10.53 8.81
CA SER A 26 6.20 -11.14 10.14
C SER A 26 6.15 -10.09 11.26
N LEU A 27 6.92 -9.02 11.13
CA LEU A 27 6.89 -7.87 12.06
C LEU A 27 5.55 -7.14 11.99
N ALA A 28 5.01 -6.92 10.79
CA ALA A 28 3.70 -6.33 10.58
C ALA A 28 2.60 -7.19 11.22
N ALA A 29 2.66 -8.52 11.05
CA ALA A 29 1.72 -9.45 11.68
C ALA A 29 1.80 -9.41 13.20
N ARG A 30 3.00 -9.36 13.77
CA ARG A 30 3.16 -9.20 15.22
C ARG A 30 2.64 -7.86 15.74
N ALA A 31 2.85 -6.79 14.99
CA ALA A 31 2.38 -5.47 15.38
C ALA A 31 0.86 -5.36 15.30
N GLY A 32 0.26 -5.77 14.18
CA GLY A 32 -1.15 -5.51 13.85
C GLY A 32 -2.08 -6.71 13.83
N SER A 33 -1.57 -7.93 14.06
CA SER A 33 -2.19 -9.26 13.80
C SER A 33 -1.91 -9.82 12.40
N THR A 34 -1.94 -11.16 12.28
CA THR A 34 -1.86 -11.85 10.99
C THR A 34 -2.96 -11.39 10.02
N GLU A 35 -4.18 -11.20 10.51
CA GLU A 35 -5.32 -10.75 9.70
C GLU A 35 -5.06 -9.36 9.11
N ALA A 36 -4.61 -8.41 9.92
CA ALA A 36 -4.32 -7.05 9.45
C ALA A 36 -3.15 -7.02 8.47
N ALA A 37 -2.11 -7.84 8.67
CA ALA A 37 -0.98 -7.94 7.75
C ALA A 37 -1.40 -8.50 6.39
N VAL A 38 -2.21 -9.56 6.37
CA VAL A 38 -2.79 -10.12 5.14
C VAL A 38 -3.70 -9.10 4.46
N GLY A 39 -4.55 -8.41 5.22
CA GLY A 39 -5.43 -7.37 4.71
C GLY A 39 -4.67 -6.19 4.10
N LEU A 40 -3.52 -5.80 4.67
CA LEU A 40 -2.63 -4.81 4.09
C LEU A 40 -2.04 -5.30 2.76
N THR A 41 -1.54 -6.54 2.72
CA THR A 41 -1.04 -7.16 1.47
C THR A 41 -2.12 -7.17 0.39
N ASP A 42 -3.35 -7.53 0.75
CA ASP A 42 -4.49 -7.57 -0.17
C ASP A 42 -4.92 -6.18 -0.65
N ARG A 43 -4.83 -5.14 0.19
CA ARG A 43 -5.04 -3.74 -0.24
C ARG A 43 -3.98 -3.25 -1.21
N LEU A 44 -2.72 -3.68 -1.06
CA LEU A 44 -1.64 -3.29 -1.96
C LEU A 44 -1.79 -3.88 -3.37
N LEU A 45 -2.46 -5.04 -3.52
CA LEU A 45 -2.75 -5.64 -4.83
C LEU A 45 -3.59 -4.73 -5.75
N VAL A 46 -4.38 -3.84 -5.15
CA VAL A 46 -5.26 -2.91 -5.87
C VAL A 46 -4.80 -1.44 -5.72
N ALA A 47 -3.57 -1.20 -5.27
CA ALA A 47 -3.05 0.15 -5.02
C ALA A 47 -3.09 1.06 -6.27
N HIS A 48 -2.96 0.49 -7.48
CA HIS A 48 -3.08 1.25 -8.73
C HIS A 48 -4.48 1.87 -8.94
N SER A 49 -5.52 1.32 -8.30
CA SER A 49 -6.85 1.95 -8.28
C SER A 49 -6.84 3.28 -7.53
N ALA A 50 -6.09 3.37 -6.41
CA ALA A 50 -5.90 4.62 -5.68
C ALA A 50 -5.16 5.67 -6.53
N GLU A 51 -4.11 5.25 -7.24
CA GLU A 51 -3.38 6.12 -8.17
C GLU A 51 -4.30 6.66 -9.27
N SER A 52 -5.09 5.77 -9.89
CA SER A 52 -6.07 6.17 -10.91
C SER A 52 -7.12 7.13 -10.35
N ALA A 53 -7.59 6.93 -9.11
CA ALA A 53 -8.51 7.83 -8.46
C ALA A 53 -7.88 9.19 -8.16
N LEU A 54 -6.64 9.22 -7.67
CA LEU A 54 -5.90 10.44 -7.41
C LEU A 54 -5.70 11.26 -8.70
N LEU A 55 -5.33 10.60 -9.81
CA LEU A 55 -5.20 11.25 -11.12
C LEU A 55 -6.54 11.85 -11.60
N ARG A 56 -7.66 11.16 -11.38
CA ARG A 56 -9.00 11.70 -11.69
C ARG A 56 -9.30 12.95 -10.87
N GLU A 57 -9.04 12.93 -9.57
CA GLU A 57 -9.23 14.08 -8.68
C GLU A 57 -8.36 15.27 -9.11
N ALA A 58 -7.08 15.05 -9.41
CA ALA A 58 -6.16 16.07 -9.88
C ALA A 58 -6.62 16.69 -11.22
N ASN A 59 -7.06 15.86 -12.16
CA ASN A 59 -7.52 16.31 -13.48
C ASN A 59 -8.86 17.05 -13.42
N ALA A 60 -9.80 16.60 -12.58
CA ALA A 60 -11.11 17.26 -12.42
C ALA A 60 -10.96 18.73 -11.99
N GLY A 61 -9.97 19.04 -11.15
CA GLY A 61 -9.66 20.41 -10.73
C GLY A 61 -9.10 21.31 -11.85
N GLN A 62 -8.58 20.75 -12.94
CA GLN A 62 -8.04 21.49 -14.09
C GLN A 62 -9.12 21.89 -15.10
N VAL A 63 -10.17 21.07 -15.25
CA VAL A 63 -11.20 21.26 -16.29
C VAL A 63 -12.23 22.33 -15.92
N VAL A 64 -12.46 22.59 -14.62
CA VAL A 64 -13.46 23.56 -14.16
C VAL A 64 -12.95 25.01 -14.29
N ARG A 65 -13.00 25.56 -15.50
CA ARG A 65 -12.83 27.00 -15.75
C ARG A 65 -13.96 27.76 -15.03
N GLY A 66 -13.61 28.56 -14.01
CA GLY A 66 -14.52 29.52 -13.37
C GLY A 66 -14.78 29.32 -11.87
N LYS A 67 -14.36 28.21 -11.25
CA LYS A 67 -14.55 27.98 -9.80
C LYS A 67 -13.23 28.01 -9.02
N ARG A 68 -12.50 29.13 -9.09
CA ARG A 68 -11.20 29.30 -8.41
C ARG A 68 -11.25 29.03 -6.91
N ALA A 69 -12.35 29.42 -6.25
CA ALA A 69 -12.60 29.13 -4.84
C ALA A 69 -12.83 27.63 -4.55
N ALA A 70 -13.60 26.93 -5.39
CA ALA A 70 -13.82 25.48 -5.23
C ALA A 70 -12.52 24.69 -5.48
N ARG A 71 -11.68 25.16 -6.41
CA ARG A 71 -10.35 24.59 -6.65
C ARG A 71 -9.41 24.78 -5.46
N ALA A 72 -9.41 25.96 -4.82
CA ALA A 72 -8.58 26.25 -3.65
C ALA A 72 -8.89 25.33 -2.45
N GLU A 73 -10.11 24.80 -2.37
CA GLU A 73 -10.54 23.90 -1.29
C GLU A 73 -10.64 22.43 -1.70
N ALA A 74 -10.27 22.06 -2.94
CA ALA A 74 -10.39 20.69 -3.44
C ALA A 74 -9.52 19.67 -2.68
N TRP A 75 -8.45 20.13 -2.02
CA TRP A 75 -7.61 19.33 -1.14
C TRP A 75 -8.37 18.81 0.08
N ARG A 76 -9.43 19.51 0.53
CA ARG A 76 -10.25 19.07 1.66
C ARG A 76 -11.00 17.80 1.28
N GLY A 77 -10.94 16.80 2.15
CA GLY A 77 -11.63 15.53 1.92
C GLY A 77 -10.94 14.61 0.91
N LEU A 78 -9.78 14.98 0.34
CA LEU A 78 -9.11 14.16 -0.67
C LEU A 78 -8.83 12.75 -0.15
N TRP A 79 -8.26 12.65 1.05
CA TRP A 79 -7.91 11.37 1.65
C TRP A 79 -9.13 10.52 1.97
N GLU A 80 -10.22 11.15 2.42
CA GLU A 80 -11.50 10.49 2.71
C GLU A 80 -12.15 9.97 1.42
N ARG A 81 -12.07 10.72 0.31
CA ARG A 81 -12.52 10.27 -1.01
C ARG A 81 -11.68 9.10 -1.52
N LEU A 82 -10.36 9.15 -1.36
CA LEU A 82 -9.48 8.04 -1.73
C LEU A 82 -9.75 6.79 -0.89
N ALA A 83 -9.94 6.95 0.42
CA ALA A 83 -10.31 5.84 1.31
C ALA A 83 -11.66 5.23 0.90
N ALA A 84 -12.68 6.06 0.68
CA ALA A 84 -13.99 5.60 0.20
C ALA A 84 -13.90 4.90 -1.16
N HIS A 85 -13.01 5.35 -2.07
CA HIS A 85 -12.77 4.66 -3.33
C HIS A 85 -12.18 3.26 -3.09
N MET A 86 -11.18 3.15 -2.22
CA MET A 86 -10.57 1.85 -1.89
C MET A 86 -11.56 0.89 -1.24
N ASP A 87 -12.43 1.39 -0.34
CA ASP A 87 -13.45 0.57 0.30
C ASP A 87 -14.62 0.21 -0.65
N SER A 88 -14.77 0.94 -1.77
CA SER A 88 -15.76 0.61 -2.81
C SER A 88 -15.30 -0.51 -3.76
N ILE A 89 -14.04 -0.95 -3.69
CA ILE A 89 -13.51 -2.00 -4.55
C ILE A 89 -14.16 -3.34 -4.16
N PRO A 90 -14.82 -4.04 -5.10
CA PRO A 90 -15.44 -5.32 -4.79
C PRO A 90 -14.42 -6.40 -4.44
N GLU A 91 -14.78 -7.33 -3.55
CA GLU A 91 -13.92 -8.49 -3.21
C GLU A 91 -13.52 -9.31 -4.45
N GLY A 92 -14.38 -9.36 -5.48
CA GLY A 92 -14.06 -10.02 -6.75
C GLY A 92 -12.85 -9.43 -7.48
N GLU A 93 -12.58 -8.14 -7.31
CA GLU A 93 -11.39 -7.48 -7.87
C GLU A 93 -10.13 -7.92 -7.11
N HIS A 94 -10.18 -7.99 -5.78
CA HIS A 94 -9.09 -8.53 -4.97
C HIS A 94 -8.78 -9.98 -5.36
N GLU A 95 -9.81 -10.81 -5.53
CA GLU A 95 -9.65 -12.20 -5.96
C GLU A 95 -9.04 -12.31 -7.37
N ARG A 96 -9.50 -11.48 -8.31
CA ARG A 96 -8.92 -11.43 -9.65
C ARG A 96 -7.43 -11.07 -9.59
N GLN A 97 -7.04 -10.07 -8.81
CA GLN A 97 -5.65 -9.67 -8.67
C GLN A 97 -4.79 -10.74 -7.98
N ARG A 98 -5.34 -11.45 -6.98
CA ARG A 98 -4.66 -12.61 -6.35
C ARG A 98 -4.34 -13.69 -7.38
N ARG A 99 -5.32 -14.06 -8.21
CA ARG A 99 -5.14 -15.06 -9.28
C ARG A 99 -4.14 -14.60 -10.33
N LEU A 100 -4.23 -13.35 -10.78
CA LEU A 100 -3.28 -12.79 -11.73
C LEU A 100 -1.86 -12.75 -11.15
N GLY A 101 -1.71 -12.41 -9.87
CA GLY A 101 -0.42 -12.41 -9.18
C GLY A 101 0.21 -13.80 -9.08
N ALA A 102 -0.59 -14.83 -8.83
CA ALA A 102 -0.14 -16.23 -8.82
C ALA A 102 0.22 -16.71 -10.23
N LEU A 103 -0.63 -16.45 -11.23
CA LEU A 103 -0.43 -16.89 -12.61
C LEU A 103 0.76 -16.24 -13.29
N ARG A 104 0.97 -14.94 -13.06
CA ARG A 104 2.06 -14.18 -13.67
C ARG A 104 3.39 -14.39 -12.94
N GLY A 105 3.39 -15.07 -11.79
CA GLY A 105 4.58 -15.19 -10.93
C GLY A 105 5.19 -13.83 -10.59
N HIS A 106 4.38 -12.77 -10.57
CA HIS A 106 4.82 -11.38 -10.76
C HIS A 106 5.89 -10.98 -9.74
N SER A 107 7.13 -11.01 -10.20
CA SER A 107 8.27 -10.28 -9.65
C SER A 107 8.11 -8.85 -10.14
N VAL A 108 7.45 -7.99 -9.36
CA VAL A 108 7.22 -6.57 -9.77
C VAL A 108 8.55 -5.82 -9.92
N ASP A 109 9.61 -6.33 -9.30
CA ASP A 109 11.00 -6.09 -9.61
C ASP A 109 11.73 -7.43 -9.37
N SER A 110 12.78 -7.77 -10.12
CA SER A 110 13.52 -9.04 -9.96
C SER A 110 14.14 -9.23 -8.56
N THR A 111 14.00 -8.21 -7.72
CA THR A 111 14.55 -8.02 -6.37
C THR A 111 13.55 -8.33 -5.24
N HIS A 112 12.23 -8.30 -5.48
CA HIS A 112 11.21 -8.51 -4.43
C HIS A 112 10.46 -9.84 -4.61
N PRO A 113 10.14 -10.56 -3.51
CA PRO A 113 9.38 -11.80 -3.62
C PRO A 113 7.93 -11.50 -4.05
N PRO A 114 7.34 -12.33 -4.92
CA PRO A 114 5.95 -12.16 -5.36
C PRO A 114 4.98 -12.00 -4.18
N THR A 115 4.07 -11.03 -4.28
CA THR A 115 3.09 -10.70 -3.24
C THR A 115 2.25 -11.90 -2.79
N HIS A 116 1.93 -12.81 -3.72
CA HIS A 116 1.16 -14.02 -3.39
C HIS A 116 1.93 -15.00 -2.50
N LEU A 117 3.26 -15.09 -2.62
CA LEU A 117 4.10 -15.94 -1.76
C LEU A 117 4.26 -15.33 -0.36
N ARG A 118 4.40 -14.01 -0.27
CA ARG A 118 4.40 -13.26 1.00
C ARG A 118 3.11 -13.48 1.78
N ARG A 119 1.97 -13.35 1.09
CA ARG A 119 0.65 -13.64 1.65
C ARG A 119 0.52 -15.09 2.10
N ALA A 120 0.97 -16.05 1.28
CA ALA A 120 0.93 -17.47 1.63
C ALA A 120 1.80 -17.78 2.85
N SER A 121 2.98 -17.15 2.97
CA SER A 121 3.86 -17.27 4.13
C SER A 121 3.20 -16.81 5.43
N LEU A 122 2.49 -15.67 5.40
CA LEU A 122 1.70 -15.19 6.55
C LEU A 122 0.60 -16.17 6.98
N LEU A 123 -0.04 -16.83 6.01
CA LEU A 123 -1.16 -17.76 6.25
C LEU A 123 -0.71 -19.19 6.59
N ALA A 124 0.54 -19.55 6.34
CA ALA A 124 1.06 -20.89 6.61
C ALA A 124 1.28 -21.14 8.12
N GLY A 125 1.50 -20.09 8.90
CA GLY A 125 1.69 -20.16 10.35
C GLY A 125 0.38 -20.05 11.15
N ALA A 126 0.46 -20.31 12.45
CA ALA A 126 -0.63 -20.01 13.37
C ALA A 126 -0.88 -18.48 13.41
N PRO A 127 -2.14 -18.01 13.31
CA PRO A 127 -2.44 -16.59 13.43
C PRO A 127 -1.95 -16.01 14.76
N VAL A 128 -1.32 -14.83 14.72
CA VAL A 128 -0.88 -14.10 15.91
C VAL A 128 -1.80 -12.90 16.17
N PRO A 129 -2.11 -12.59 17.45
CA PRO A 129 -2.85 -11.38 17.80
C PRO A 129 -1.99 -10.13 17.64
N ALA A 130 -2.64 -8.96 17.56
CA ALA A 130 -1.97 -7.67 17.50
C ALA A 130 -1.27 -7.36 18.84
N ALA A 131 0.00 -6.96 18.79
CA ALA A 131 0.68 -6.38 19.95
C ALA A 131 0.39 -4.88 20.13
N VAL A 132 0.01 -4.19 19.06
CA VAL A 132 -0.32 -2.76 19.06
C VAL A 132 -1.80 -2.60 18.76
N HIS A 133 -2.55 -2.09 19.74
CA HIS A 133 -3.97 -1.81 19.59
C HIS A 133 -4.19 -0.36 19.16
N ALA A 134 -5.05 -0.19 18.16
CA ALA A 134 -5.46 1.11 17.66
C ALA A 134 -6.67 1.64 18.45
N GLU A 135 -6.43 2.05 19.69
CA GLU A 135 -7.45 2.68 20.53
C GLU A 135 -7.92 4.01 19.91
N ALA A 136 -9.22 4.31 20.03
CA ALA A 136 -9.83 5.48 19.42
C ALA A 136 -9.12 6.80 19.78
N GLY A 137 -8.70 6.95 21.04
CA GLY A 137 -7.95 8.13 21.48
C GLY A 137 -6.57 8.26 20.82
N ARG A 138 -5.85 7.13 20.64
CA ARG A 138 -4.55 7.10 19.96
C ARG A 138 -4.70 7.38 18.46
N GLN A 139 -5.73 6.84 17.83
CA GLN A 139 -6.03 7.12 16.42
C GLN A 139 -6.32 8.61 16.19
N ALA A 140 -7.10 9.24 17.08
CA ALA A 140 -7.39 10.67 17.00
C ALA A 140 -6.12 11.53 17.20
N ALA A 141 -5.25 11.15 18.14
CA ALA A 141 -3.97 11.84 18.34
C ALA A 141 -3.06 11.75 17.10
N ILE A 142 -2.93 10.57 16.50
CA ILE A 142 -2.18 10.37 15.25
C ILE A 142 -2.79 11.21 14.11
N ALA A 143 -4.12 11.22 13.98
CA ALA A 143 -4.79 12.02 12.96
C ALA A 143 -4.53 13.53 13.14
N ALA A 144 -4.53 14.01 14.38
CA ALA A 144 -4.19 15.40 14.71
C ALA A 144 -2.72 15.73 14.38
N GLU A 145 -1.79 14.86 14.77
CA GLU A 145 -0.35 15.02 14.46
C GLU A 145 -0.11 15.09 12.95
N LEU A 146 -0.77 14.20 12.19
CA LEU A 146 -0.59 14.10 10.74
C LEU A 146 -1.37 15.16 9.95
N ALA A 147 -2.27 15.92 10.57
CA ALA A 147 -3.19 16.83 9.88
C ALA A 147 -2.46 17.83 8.97
N GLY A 148 -1.42 18.49 9.49
CA GLY A 148 -0.64 19.46 8.72
C GLY A 148 0.12 18.83 7.54
N SER A 149 0.65 17.62 7.72
CA SER A 149 1.34 16.89 6.64
C SER A 149 0.37 16.40 5.58
N ARG A 150 -0.81 15.90 5.99
CA ARG A 150 -1.91 15.49 5.10
C ARG A 150 -2.38 16.64 4.23
N GLU A 151 -2.52 17.83 4.80
CA GLU A 151 -2.91 19.04 4.08
C GLU A 151 -1.86 19.43 3.03
N ARG A 152 -0.58 19.53 3.41
CA ARG A 152 0.50 19.86 2.47
C ARG A 152 0.59 18.87 1.31
N LEU A 153 0.52 17.57 1.61
CA LEU A 153 0.56 16.52 0.60
C LEU A 153 -0.65 16.53 -0.32
N ALA A 154 -1.86 16.79 0.22
CA ALA A 154 -3.06 16.87 -0.61
C ALA A 154 -3.00 18.03 -1.60
N ARG A 155 -2.51 19.20 -1.18
CA ARG A 155 -2.30 20.34 -2.09
C ARG A 155 -1.25 20.03 -3.15
N PHE A 156 -0.11 19.49 -2.73
CA PHE A 156 0.95 19.07 -3.65
C PHE A 156 0.44 18.07 -4.71
N ALA A 157 -0.29 17.03 -4.28
CA ALA A 157 -0.81 16.01 -5.17
C ALA A 157 -1.84 16.54 -6.18
N LEU A 158 -2.58 17.59 -5.82
CA LEU A 158 -3.53 18.27 -6.70
C LEU A 158 -2.91 19.43 -7.50
N GLN A 159 -1.61 19.69 -7.35
CA GLN A 159 -0.91 20.83 -7.94
C GLN A 159 -1.59 22.18 -7.60
N LEU A 160 -2.01 22.32 -6.34
CA LEU A 160 -2.57 23.55 -5.75
C LEU A 160 -1.49 24.29 -4.94
#